data_AF-M0ZM07-F1
#
_entry.id   AF-M0ZM07-F1
#
_cell.length_a   1.000
_cell.length_b   1.000
_cell.length_c   1.000
_cell.angle_alpha   90.00
_cell.angle_beta   90.00
_cell.angle_gamma   90.00
#
_symmetry.space_group_name_H-M   'P 1'
#
loop_
_entity.id
_entity.type
_entity.pdbx_description
1 polymer ?
#
loop_
_entity_poly.entity_id
_entity_poly.type
_entity_poly.pdbx_seq_one_letter_code
_entity_poly.pdbx_strand_id
1 'polypeptide(L)'
;MLKLWNTDRIEAAADVLRRVSPKVMDALERRPVYIRLKGLECMPDRGTPPKAYVVHAPLEVIGGIDRLKRACRIHNIWHVLPLLLPLF
;
A
#
# COMPACT_ATOMS: atom_id res chain seq x y z
N MET A 1 -2.47 7.46 -6.91
CA MET A 1 -1.40 6.76 -7.66
C MET A 1 -0.08 7.50 -7.43
N LEU A 2 1.04 6.81 -7.24
CA LEU A 2 2.36 7.46 -7.12
C LEU A 2 2.70 8.11 -8.47
N LYS A 3 3.10 9.38 -8.46
CA LYS A 3 3.44 10.14 -9.67
C LYS A 3 4.89 9.82 -10.09
N LEU A 4 5.09 8.66 -10.70
CA LEU A 4 6.39 8.17 -11.18
C LEU A 4 6.51 8.39 -12.69
N TRP A 5 6.70 9.63 -13.12
CA TRP A 5 6.66 10.01 -14.54
C TRP A 5 8.04 10.17 -15.19
N ASN A 6 9.13 10.08 -14.42
CA ASN A 6 10.49 10.12 -14.92
C ASN A 6 11.39 9.13 -14.18
N THR A 7 12.56 8.87 -14.76
CA THR A 7 13.55 7.94 -14.24
C THR A 7 14.02 8.31 -12.83
N ASP A 8 14.33 9.57 -12.58
CA ASP A 8 14.80 10.04 -11.27
C ASP A 8 13.82 9.71 -10.13
N ARG A 9 12.51 9.87 -10.39
CA ARG A 9 11.46 9.54 -9.42
C ARG A 9 11.28 8.05 -9.24
N ILE A 10 11.47 7.26 -10.31
CA ILE A 10 11.45 5.80 -10.23
C ILE A 10 12.63 5.33 -9.38
N GLU A 11 13.84 5.86 -9.62
CA GLU A 11 15.03 5.53 -8.84
C GLU A 11 14.89 5.94 -7.37
N ALA A 12 14.40 7.15 -7.09
CA ALA A 12 14.15 7.59 -5.72
C ALA A 12 13.12 6.70 -5.01
N ALA A 13 12.06 6.27 -5.69
CA ALA A 13 11.08 5.35 -5.12
C ALA A 13 11.68 3.96 -4.86
N ALA A 14 12.50 3.45 -5.78
CA ALA A 14 13.20 2.18 -5.61
C ALA A 14 14.16 2.22 -4.41
N ASP A 15 14.88 3.32 -4.23
CA ASP A 15 15.76 3.52 -3.08
C ASP A 15 15.00 3.57 -1.76
N VAL A 16 13.85 4.25 -1.72
CA VAL A 16 12.96 4.23 -0.56
C VAL A 16 12.52 2.81 -0.24
N LEU A 17 12.05 2.04 -1.26
CA LEU A 17 11.62 0.66 -1.09
C LEU A 17 12.75 -0.24 -0.55
N ARG A 18 13.97 -0.10 -1.08
CA ARG A 18 15.16 -0.83 -0.60
C ARG A 18 15.46 -0.50 0.87
N ARG A 19 15.38 0.78 1.26
CA ARG A 19 15.65 1.23 2.63
C ARG A 19 14.58 0.77 3.63
N VAL A 20 13.30 0.71 3.23
CA VAL A 20 12.23 0.26 4.14
C VAL A 20 12.10 -1.27 4.20
N SER A 21 12.59 -2.00 3.21
CA SER A 21 12.47 -3.47 3.13
C SER A 21 12.90 -4.21 4.40
N PRO A 22 14.08 -3.96 5.01
CA PRO A 22 14.49 -4.66 6.24
C PRO A 22 13.52 -4.40 7.40
N LYS A 23 13.06 -3.15 7.55
CA LYS A 23 12.09 -2.79 8.60
C LYS A 23 10.77 -3.52 8.37
N VAL A 24 10.29 -3.56 7.12
CA VAL A 24 9.05 -4.26 6.76
C VAL A 24 9.16 -5.74 7.10
N MET A 25 10.30 -6.38 6.78
CA MET A 25 10.57 -7.77 7.15
C MET A 25 10.54 -7.98 8.66
N ASP A 26 11.12 -7.05 9.44
CA ASP A 26 11.11 -7.14 10.89
C ASP A 26 9.70 -6.95 11.49
N ALA A 27 8.88 -6.03 10.98
CA ALA A 27 7.48 -5.92 11.42
C ALA A 27 6.61 -7.12 11.00
N LEU A 28 6.98 -7.79 9.91
CA LEU A 28 6.42 -9.08 9.51
C LEU A 28 6.98 -10.24 10.33
N GLU A 29 7.84 -9.97 11.32
CA GLU A 29 8.53 -10.95 12.16
C GLU A 29 9.26 -12.01 11.33
N ARG A 30 9.72 -11.61 10.14
CA ARG A 30 10.38 -12.48 9.14
C ARG A 30 9.56 -13.72 8.78
N ARG A 31 8.24 -13.65 8.93
CA ARG A 31 7.31 -14.73 8.61
C ARG A 31 6.38 -14.35 7.48
N PRO A 32 6.05 -15.28 6.57
CA PRO A 32 5.11 -15.02 5.50
C PRO A 32 3.74 -14.59 6.06
N VAL A 33 3.06 -13.73 5.30
CA VAL A 33 1.66 -13.38 5.54
C VAL A 33 0.80 -14.31 4.70
N TYR A 34 -0.06 -15.08 5.35
CA TYR A 34 -1.02 -15.93 4.67
C TYR A 34 -2.32 -15.17 4.50
N ILE A 35 -2.80 -15.07 3.26
CA ILE A 35 -4.06 -14.43 2.92
C ILE A 35 -5.01 -15.43 2.29
N ARG A 36 -6.29 -15.33 2.62
CA ARG A 36 -7.38 -16.08 1.99
C ARG A 36 -8.28 -15.11 1.24
N LEU A 37 -8.44 -15.33 -0.06
CA LEU A 37 -9.42 -14.62 -0.87
C LEU A 37 -10.82 -15.21 -0.61
N LYS A 38 -11.83 -14.35 -0.49
CA LYS A 38 -13.21 -14.76 -0.14
C LYS A 38 -14.20 -14.72 -1.32
N GLY A 39 -13.72 -14.44 -2.53
CA GLY A 39 -14.55 -14.26 -3.71
C GLY A 39 -14.32 -12.89 -4.31
N LEU A 40 -15.36 -12.31 -4.92
CA LEU A 40 -15.34 -11.00 -5.54
C LEU A 40 -16.51 -10.16 -5.03
N GLU A 41 -16.24 -8.89 -4.75
CA GLU A 41 -17.23 -7.90 -4.32
C GLU A 41 -17.04 -6.60 -5.11
N CYS A 42 -18.12 -5.88 -5.34
CA CYS A 42 -18.05 -4.52 -5.87
C CYS A 42 -17.71 -3.56 -4.72
N MET A 43 -16.84 -2.59 -4.96
CA MET A 43 -16.60 -1.53 -3.97
C MET A 43 -17.92 -0.83 -3.63
N PRO A 44 -18.22 -0.63 -2.33
CA PRO A 44 -19.50 -0.07 -1.89
C PRO A 44 -19.69 1.38 -2.35
N ASP A 45 -18.59 2.13 -2.48
CA ASP A 45 -18.60 3.50 -3.01
C ASP A 45 -18.37 3.45 -4.53
N ARG A 46 -19.39 3.87 -5.29
CA ARG A 46 -19.24 4.12 -6.73
C ARG A 46 -18.24 5.27 -6.89
N GLY A 47 -17.00 4.96 -7.28
CA GLY A 47 -16.04 5.99 -7.63
C GLY A 47 -16.63 6.90 -8.72
N THR A 48 -16.50 8.20 -8.58
CA THR A 48 -16.77 9.14 -9.68
C THR A 48 -15.65 8.95 -10.72
N PRO A 49 -15.91 8.58 -11.98
CA PRO A 49 -17.17 8.72 -12.71
C PRO A 49 -18.13 7.52 -12.58
N PRO A 50 -19.45 7.75 -12.65
CA PRO A 50 -20.53 6.80 -12.34
C PRO A 50 -20.64 5.55 -13.25
N LYS A 51 -19.67 5.31 -14.15
CA LYS A 51 -19.72 4.24 -15.17
C LYS A 51 -18.76 3.07 -14.92
N ALA A 52 -17.91 3.13 -13.89
CA ALA A 52 -16.96 2.06 -13.61
C ALA A 52 -17.30 1.37 -12.28
N TYR A 53 -17.66 0.10 -12.34
CA TYR A 53 -17.69 -0.77 -11.16
C TYR A 53 -16.27 -1.24 -10.89
N VAL A 54 -15.76 -0.96 -9.70
CA VAL A 54 -14.51 -1.56 -9.23
C VAL A 54 -14.86 -2.85 -8.51
N VAL A 55 -14.50 -3.98 -9.13
CA VAL A 55 -14.60 -5.30 -8.51
C VAL A 55 -13.27 -5.60 -7.85
N HIS A 56 -13.30 -6.00 -6.58
CA HIS A 56 -12.12 -6.42 -5.83
C HIS A 56 -12.34 -7.80 -5.21
N ALA A 57 -11.25 -8.48 -4.86
CA ALA A 57 -11.30 -9.70 -4.08
C ALA A 57 -11.12 -9.36 -2.59
N PRO A 58 -12.15 -9.52 -1.74
CA PRO A 58 -11.99 -9.38 -0.30
C PRO A 58 -10.98 -10.41 0.20
N LEU A 59 -10.15 -10.00 1.15
CA LEU A 59 -9.12 -10.85 1.74
C LEU A 59 -9.26 -10.91 3.26
N GLU A 60 -8.87 -12.05 3.81
CA GLU A 60 -8.68 -12.27 5.23
C GLU A 60 -7.22 -12.63 5.49
N VAL A 61 -6.61 -12.00 6.48
CA VAL A 61 -5.25 -12.34 6.93
C VAL A 61 -5.33 -13.47 7.94
N ILE A 62 -4.81 -14.64 7.57
CA ILE A 62 -4.78 -15.81 8.46
C ILE A 62 -3.76 -15.54 9.58
N GLY A 63 -4.19 -15.74 10.83
CA GLY A 63 -3.38 -15.45 12.00
C GLY A 63 -3.40 -13.98 12.44
N GLY A 64 -4.32 -13.17 11.89
CA GLY A 64 -4.58 -11.81 12.35
C GLY A 64 -3.92 -10.71 11.51
N ILE A 65 -4.58 -9.56 11.40
CA ILE A 65 -4.17 -8.46 10.52
C ILE A 65 -3.10 -7.54 11.14
N ASP A 66 -2.84 -7.64 12.44
CA ASP A 66 -2.01 -6.66 13.15
C ASP A 66 -0.57 -6.59 12.65
N ARG A 67 -0.01 -7.75 12.28
CA ARG A 67 1.35 -7.83 11.75
C ARG A 67 1.47 -7.13 10.39
N LEU A 68 0.48 -7.34 9.52
CA LEU A 68 0.36 -6.62 8.25
C LEU A 68 0.12 -5.12 8.47
N LYS A 69 -0.75 -4.73 9.41
CA LYS A 69 -0.95 -3.32 9.77
C LYS A 69 0.33 -2.65 10.26
N ARG A 70 1.12 -3.32 11.10
CA ARG A 70 2.44 -2.82 11.54
C ARG A 70 3.38 -2.62 10.35
N ALA A 71 3.46 -3.61 9.46
CA ALA A 71 4.28 -3.52 8.26
C ALA A 71 3.88 -2.33 7.36
N CYS A 72 2.58 -2.10 7.17
CA CYS A 72 2.08 -0.96 6.41
C CYS A 72 2.33 0.40 7.08
N ARG A 73 2.54 0.45 8.41
CA ARG A 73 2.83 1.69 9.16
C ARG A 73 4.29 2.09 9.18
N ILE A 74 5.21 1.18 8.84
CA ILE A 74 6.67 1.46 8.84
C ILE A 74 7.03 2.64 7.94
N HIS A 75 6.21 2.89 6.94
CA HIS A 75 6.23 4.15 6.23
C HIS A 75 4.97 4.92 6.62
N ASN A 76 5.07 5.77 7.64
CA ASN A 76 4.11 6.84 7.86
C ASN A 76 4.23 7.79 6.65
N ILE A 77 3.61 7.41 5.53
CA ILE A 77 3.51 8.15 4.25
C ILE A 77 2.89 9.54 4.47
N TRP A 78 2.34 9.80 5.66
CA TRP A 78 1.93 11.12 6.12
C TRP A 78 3.08 12.16 6.18
N HIS A 79 4.33 11.77 6.44
CA HIS A 79 5.46 12.72 6.48
C HIS A 79 6.11 13.01 5.12
N VAL A 80 5.73 12.29 4.06
CA VAL A 80 6.16 12.61 2.67
C VAL A 80 5.10 13.47 1.96
N LEU A 81 3.90 13.58 2.54
CA LEU A 81 2.83 14.45 2.05
C LEU A 81 3.21 15.95 2.00
N PRO A 82 4.00 16.52 2.95
CA PRO A 82 4.43 17.92 2.87
C PRO A 82 5.46 18.19 1.77
N LEU A 83 6.21 17.18 1.32
CA LEU A 83 7.15 17.33 0.19
C LEU A 83 6.45 17.26 -1.18
N LEU A 84 5.13 17.09 -1.20
CA LEU A 84 4.26 17.18 -2.38
C LEU A 84 3.27 18.36 -2.32
N LEU A 85 3.36 19.22 -1.30
CA LEU A 85 2.61 20.47 -1.17
C LEU A 85 3.62 21.61 -0.96
N PRO A 86 4.23 22.09 -2.06
CA PRO A 86 3.84 23.42 -2.51
C PRO A 86 3.83 23.48 -4.04
N LEU A 87 2.68 23.17 -4.65
CA LEU A 87 2.29 23.64 -5.99
C LEU A 87 0.78 23.94 -6.05
N PHE A 88 0.23 24.41 -4.93
CA PHE A 88 -1.01 25.18 -4.88
C PHE A 88 -0.78 26.36 -3.92
#